data_AF-A0A6G0XWX6-F1
#
_entry.id   AF-A0A6G0XWX6-F1
#
_cell.length_a   1.000
_cell.length_b   1.000
_cell.length_c   1.000
_cell.angle_alpha   90.00
_cell.angle_beta   90.00
_cell.angle_gamma   90.00
#
_symmetry.space_group_name_H-M   'P 1'
#
loop_
_entity.id
_entity.type
_entity.pdbx_description
1 polymer ?
#
loop_
_entity_poly.entity_id
_entity_poly.type
_entity_poly.pdbx_seq_one_letter_code
_entity_poly.pdbx_strand_id
1 'polypeptide(L)'
;MYEPHCGLANLKFAWGHDEYMYQMLVFNKASIPAEGLAMIRYHSCYPWHNKKEYSHFMAEGDDDLLEWVLEFNKFDLYTKADKRPDVKELWPYYQSLIDKYMPGKLWW
;
A
#
# COMPACT_ATOMS: atom_id res chain seq x y z
N MET A 1 -14.55 -3.57 20.60
CA MET A 1 -13.20 -3.89 20.06
C MET A 1 -12.62 -2.66 19.38
N TYR A 2 -13.39 -1.97 18.53
CA TYR A 2 -13.01 -0.68 17.96
C TYR A 2 -14.01 0.39 18.38
N GLU A 3 -13.49 1.60 18.62
CA GLU A 3 -14.31 2.78 18.86
C GLU A 3 -14.60 3.49 17.53
N PRO A 4 -15.73 4.22 17.41
CA PRO A 4 -15.95 5.11 16.27
C PRO A 4 -14.78 6.08 16.09
N HIS A 5 -14.41 6.35 14.84
CA HIS A 5 -13.31 7.26 14.49
C HIS A 5 -11.95 6.92 15.12
N CYS A 6 -11.69 5.64 15.42
CA CYS A 6 -10.40 5.22 15.95
C CYS A 6 -9.25 5.25 14.92
N GLY A 7 -9.54 5.46 13.64
CA GLY A 7 -8.58 5.47 12.55
C GLY A 7 -8.28 4.06 12.01
N LEU A 8 -8.11 3.95 10.69
CA LEU A 8 -7.91 2.64 10.06
C LEU A 8 -6.62 1.94 10.51
N ALA A 9 -5.60 2.70 10.89
CA ALA A 9 -4.35 2.16 11.40
C ALA A 9 -4.52 1.33 12.70
N ASN A 10 -5.61 1.55 13.44
CA ASN A 10 -5.94 0.86 14.69
C ASN A 10 -6.90 -0.33 14.51
N LEU A 11 -7.41 -0.55 13.29
CA LEU A 11 -8.21 -1.72 12.98
C LEU A 11 -7.33 -2.94 12.72
N LYS A 12 -7.81 -4.12 13.11
CA LYS A 12 -7.23 -5.39 12.66
C LYS A 12 -7.94 -5.85 11.41
N PHE A 13 -7.22 -5.85 10.30
CA PHE A 13 -7.66 -6.42 9.03
C PHE A 13 -7.41 -7.93 8.97
N ALA A 14 -8.03 -8.61 8.00
CA ALA A 14 -7.68 -9.97 7.68
C ALA A 14 -6.18 -10.05 7.30
N TRP A 15 -5.46 -11.00 7.88
CA TRP A 15 -4.03 -11.17 7.61
C TRP A 15 -3.81 -11.55 6.14
N GLY A 16 -2.85 -10.89 5.50
CA GLY A 16 -2.54 -11.08 4.09
C GLY A 16 -1.28 -10.31 3.68
N HIS A 17 -1.05 -10.24 2.37
CA HIS A 17 0.15 -9.62 1.82
C HIS A 17 0.26 -8.11 2.14
N ASP A 18 -0.87 -7.41 2.29
CA ASP A 18 -0.91 -5.97 2.56
C ASP A 18 -0.26 -5.65 3.91
N GLU A 19 -0.77 -6.25 4.99
CA GLU A 19 -0.25 -6.03 6.34
C GLU A 19 1.17 -6.60 6.46
N TYR A 20 1.46 -7.77 5.86
CA TYR A 20 2.81 -8.34 5.86
C TYR A 20 3.83 -7.41 5.20
N MET A 21 3.55 -6.94 3.97
CA MET A 21 4.48 -6.07 3.25
C MET A 21 4.63 -4.70 3.93
N TYR A 22 3.54 -4.13 4.44
CA TYR A 22 3.61 -2.91 5.24
C TYR A 22 4.55 -3.07 6.45
N GLN A 23 4.35 -4.12 7.25
CA GLN A 23 5.19 -4.39 8.42
C GLN A 23 6.65 -4.67 8.03
N MET A 24 6.89 -5.40 6.93
CA MET A 24 8.23 -5.66 6.41
C MET A 24 8.94 -4.35 6.05
N LEU A 25 8.28 -3.45 5.31
CA LEU A 25 8.85 -2.17 4.90
C LEU A 25 9.15 -1.26 6.08
N VAL A 26 8.24 -1.21 7.06
CA VAL A 26 8.44 -0.45 8.31
C VAL A 26 9.61 -1.03 9.11
N PHE A 27 9.68 -2.36 9.26
CA PHE A 27 10.76 -3.03 9.98
C PHE A 27 12.14 -2.77 9.34
N ASN A 28 12.20 -2.82 8.00
CA ASN A 28 13.42 -2.53 7.25
C ASN A 28 13.72 -1.03 7.11
N LYS A 29 12.89 -0.15 7.69
CA LYS A 29 13.04 1.31 7.65
C LYS A 29 13.13 1.86 6.22
N ALA A 30 12.33 1.29 5.31
CA ALA A 30 12.22 1.81 3.95
C ALA A 30 11.81 3.29 3.98
N SER A 31 12.43 4.13 3.16
CA SER A 31 12.16 5.58 3.13
C SER A 31 10.98 5.93 2.21
N ILE A 32 9.99 5.05 2.13
CA ILE A 32 8.77 5.26 1.36
C ILE A 32 7.85 6.22 2.15
N PRO A 33 7.26 7.24 1.51
CA PRO A 33 6.33 8.16 2.17
C PRO A 33 5.11 7.44 2.77
N ALA A 34 4.41 8.10 3.70
CA ALA A 34 3.26 7.53 4.40
C ALA A 34 2.14 7.10 3.43
N GLU A 35 1.93 7.88 2.37
CA GLU A 35 0.99 7.62 1.28
C GLU A 35 1.36 6.32 0.55
N GLY A 36 2.66 6.12 0.27
CA GLY A 36 3.20 4.89 -0.32
C GLY A 36 2.94 3.66 0.53
N LEU A 37 3.15 3.79 1.84
CA LEU A 37 2.88 2.72 2.79
C LEU A 37 1.38 2.44 2.93
N ALA A 38 0.52 3.46 2.90
CA ALA A 38 -0.93 3.31 2.95
C ALA A 38 -1.47 2.60 1.69
N MET A 39 -0.97 2.95 0.50
CA MET A 39 -1.28 2.23 -0.74
C MET A 39 -0.97 0.74 -0.58
N ILE A 40 0.21 0.38 -0.09
CA ILE A 40 0.60 -1.03 0.12
C ILE A 40 -0.27 -1.71 1.17
N ARG A 41 -0.55 -1.04 2.30
CA ARG A 41 -1.28 -1.61 3.42
C ARG A 41 -2.77 -1.82 3.17
N TYR A 42 -3.36 -1.06 2.24
CA TYR A 42 -4.81 -1.03 2.06
C TYR A 42 -5.30 -1.30 0.63
N HIS A 43 -4.41 -1.58 -0.33
CA HIS A 43 -4.80 -1.80 -1.74
C HIS A 43 -5.76 -2.98 -1.96
N SER A 44 -5.83 -3.95 -1.04
CA SER A 44 -6.80 -5.05 -1.12
C SER A 44 -8.11 -4.77 -0.37
N CYS A 45 -8.23 -3.64 0.33
CA CYS A 45 -9.40 -3.31 1.14
C CYS A 45 -10.55 -2.71 0.30
N TYR A 46 -11.02 -3.46 -0.72
CA TYR A 46 -12.10 -3.03 -1.62
C TYR A 46 -13.38 -2.56 -0.91
N PRO A 47 -13.82 -3.18 0.20
CA PRO A 47 -14.93 -2.65 0.97
C PRO A 47 -14.72 -1.18 1.38
N TRP A 48 -13.52 -0.82 1.82
CA TRP A 48 -13.20 0.57 2.15
C TRP A 48 -13.05 1.42 0.89
N HIS A 49 -12.04 1.15 0.07
CA HIS A 49 -11.68 2.10 -0.99
C HIS A 49 -12.65 2.12 -2.17
N ASN A 50 -13.42 1.04 -2.44
CA ASN A 50 -14.41 1.01 -3.52
C ASN A 50 -15.85 1.16 -3.03
N LYS A 51 -16.21 0.54 -1.89
CA LYS A 51 -17.59 0.52 -1.39
C LYS A 51 -17.87 1.54 -0.28
N LYS A 52 -16.84 2.27 0.19
CA LYS A 52 -16.94 3.25 1.29
C LYS A 52 -17.45 2.64 2.61
N GLU A 53 -17.32 1.33 2.76
CA GLU A 53 -17.50 0.68 4.06
C GLU A 53 -16.38 1.14 5.02
N TYR A 54 -16.52 0.85 6.32
CA TYR A 54 -15.57 1.28 7.35
C TYR A 54 -15.43 2.80 7.57
N SER A 55 -16.17 3.65 6.85
CA SER A 55 -16.13 5.12 7.01
C SER A 55 -16.41 5.60 8.45
N HIS A 56 -17.17 4.85 9.24
CA HIS A 56 -17.45 5.15 10.65
C HIS A 56 -16.25 4.94 11.60
N PHE A 57 -15.19 4.30 11.12
CA PHE A 57 -13.93 4.16 11.85
C PHE A 57 -12.86 5.14 11.40
N MET A 58 -13.05 5.84 10.28
CA MET A 58 -12.05 6.78 9.75
C MET A 58 -11.82 7.96 10.71
N ALA A 59 -10.55 8.32 10.88
CA ALA A 59 -10.10 9.48 11.64
C ALA A 59 -9.56 10.58 10.69
N GLU A 60 -9.18 11.72 11.26
CA GLU A 60 -8.54 12.81 10.51
C GLU A 60 -7.30 12.30 9.76
N GLY A 61 -7.23 12.59 8.45
CA GLY A 61 -6.15 12.15 7.55
C GLY A 61 -6.40 10.83 6.83
N ASP A 62 -7.37 9.99 7.25
CA ASP A 62 -7.68 8.74 6.53
C ASP A 62 -8.28 9.02 5.14
N ASP A 63 -9.00 10.12 4.97
CA ASP A 63 -9.54 10.56 3.67
C ASP A 63 -8.40 10.93 2.68
N ASP A 64 -7.34 11.58 3.15
CA ASP A 64 -6.19 11.92 2.30
C ASP A 64 -5.48 10.64 1.82
N LEU A 65 -5.32 9.66 2.72
CA LEU A 65 -4.75 8.36 2.36
C LEU A 65 -5.65 7.59 1.38
N LEU A 66 -6.97 7.69 1.53
CA LEU A 66 -7.94 7.06 0.63
C LEU A 66 -7.76 7.54 -0.82
N GLU A 67 -7.51 8.83 -1.03
CA GLU A 67 -7.28 9.39 -2.37
C GLU A 67 -6.07 8.72 -3.06
N TRP A 68 -4.97 8.53 -2.32
CA TRP A 68 -3.78 7.85 -2.83
C TRP A 68 -4.01 6.37 -3.11
N VAL A 69 -4.74 5.66 -2.22
CA VAL A 69 -5.10 4.24 -2.41
C VAL A 69 -5.97 4.08 -3.65
N LEU A 70 -6.93 4.98 -3.87
CA LEU A 70 -7.78 5.01 -5.07
C LEU A 70 -6.98 5.28 -6.35
N GLU A 71 -6.02 6.19 -6.31
CA GLU A 71 -5.17 6.48 -7.46
C GLU A 71 -4.30 5.27 -7.83
N PHE A 72 -3.67 4.63 -6.84
CA PHE A 72 -2.90 3.41 -7.05
C PHE A 72 -3.74 2.26 -7.61
N ASN A 73 -4.96 2.07 -7.09
CA ASN A 73 -5.85 0.98 -7.50
C ASN A 73 -6.15 1.01 -9.01
N LYS A 74 -6.17 2.19 -9.66
CA LYS A 74 -6.31 2.29 -11.12
C LYS A 74 -5.18 1.55 -11.83
N PHE A 75 -3.94 1.72 -11.38
CA PHE A 75 -2.79 1.08 -11.99
C PHE A 75 -2.71 -0.41 -11.64
N ASP A 76 -2.94 -0.79 -10.39
CA ASP A 76 -2.99 -2.21 -10.00
C ASP A 76 -4.03 -3.00 -10.81
N LEU A 77 -5.24 -2.45 -10.97
CA LEU A 77 -6.31 -3.16 -11.63
C LEU A 77 -6.17 -3.16 -13.16
N TYR A 78 -5.91 -2.00 -13.76
CA TYR A 78 -6.08 -1.81 -15.21
C TYR A 78 -4.79 -1.95 -16.02
N THR A 79 -3.63 -2.14 -15.39
CA THR A 79 -2.38 -2.47 -16.12
C THR A 79 -2.19 -3.97 -16.34
N LYS A 80 -3.08 -4.82 -15.80
CA LYS A 80 -3.09 -6.26 -16.03
C LYS A 80 -3.35 -6.56 -17.50
N ALA A 81 -2.34 -7.06 -18.21
CA ALA A 81 -2.37 -7.33 -19.63
C ALA A 81 -1.66 -8.64 -19.98
N ASP A 82 -2.10 -9.30 -21.06
CA ASP A 82 -1.48 -10.55 -21.54
C ASP A 82 -0.05 -10.32 -22.03
N LYS A 83 0.20 -9.17 -22.68
CA LYS A 83 1.53 -8.78 -23.12
C LYS A 83 2.34 -8.31 -21.92
N ARG A 84 3.36 -9.10 -21.56
CA ARG A 84 4.29 -8.76 -20.48
C ARG A 84 5.31 -7.70 -20.92
N PRO A 85 5.74 -6.81 -20.01
CA PRO A 85 6.81 -5.85 -20.30
C PRO A 85 8.17 -6.55 -20.42
N ASP A 86 9.12 -5.91 -21.09
CA ASP A 86 10.52 -6.36 -21.08
C ASP A 86 11.17 -6.03 -19.73
N VAL A 87 11.26 -7.04 -18.87
CA VAL A 87 11.84 -6.90 -17.54
C VAL A 87 13.32 -6.50 -17.59
N LYS A 88 14.08 -6.95 -18.60
CA LYS A 88 15.52 -6.65 -18.69
C LYS A 88 15.76 -5.18 -19.02
N GLU A 89 14.94 -4.62 -19.88
CA GLU A 89 14.99 -3.19 -20.23
C GLU A 89 14.63 -2.30 -19.03
N LEU A 90 13.62 -2.70 -18.26
CA LEU A 90 13.12 -1.92 -17.11
C LEU A 90 13.98 -2.07 -15.85
N TRP A 91 14.74 -3.16 -15.72
CA TRP A 91 15.47 -3.50 -14.50
C TRP A 91 16.38 -2.36 -13.99
N PRO A 92 17.21 -1.69 -14.82
CA PRO A 92 18.09 -0.62 -14.33
C PRO A 92 17.32 0.54 -13.68
N TYR A 93 16.14 0.88 -14.23
CA TYR A 93 15.29 1.92 -13.67
C TYR A 93 14.76 1.52 -12.29
N TYR A 94 14.12 0.35 -12.16
CA TYR A 94 13.59 -0.10 -10.89
C TYR A 94 14.67 -0.37 -9.83
N GLN A 95 15.85 -0.85 -10.24
CA GLN A 95 17.00 -0.99 -9.33
C GLN A 95 17.40 0.36 -8.74
N SER A 96 17.43 1.43 -9.54
CA SER A 96 17.75 2.77 -9.01
C SER A 96 16.75 3.27 -7.95
N LEU A 97 15.48 2.86 -8.07
CA LEU A 97 14.46 3.16 -7.06
C LEU A 97 14.62 2.28 -5.82
N ILE A 98 14.96 1.00 -5.97
CA ILE A 98 15.28 0.10 -4.85
C ILE A 98 16.46 0.66 -4.07
N ASP A 99 17.54 1.05 -4.74
CA ASP A 99 18.73 1.62 -4.11
C ASP A 99 18.44 2.93 -3.37
N LYS A 100 17.45 3.70 -3.84
CA LYS A 100 17.03 4.94 -3.19
C LYS A 100 16.16 4.71 -1.95
N TYR A 101 15.18 3.80 -2.03
CA TYR A 101 14.11 3.72 -1.02
C TYR A 101 14.21 2.51 -0.08
N MET A 102 14.85 1.43 -0.50
CA MET A 102 14.99 0.19 0.27
C MET A 102 16.27 -0.59 -0.15
N PRO A 103 17.46 0.02 -0.01
CA PRO A 103 18.70 -0.56 -0.51
C PRO A 103 19.15 -1.79 0.28
N GLY A 104 19.96 -2.62 -0.37
CA GLY A 104 20.66 -3.73 0.27
C GLY A 104 19.80 -4.98 0.49
N LYS A 105 20.25 -5.84 1.40
CA LYS A 105 19.55 -7.09 1.73
C LYS A 105 18.52 -6.82 2.83
N LEU A 106 17.26 -7.08 2.52
CA LEU A 106 16.12 -6.89 3.43
C LEU A 106 15.81 -8.16 4.23
N TRP A 107 15.11 -7.97 5.35
CA TRP A 107 14.55 -9.03 6.20
C TRP A 107 13.09 -9.28 5.83
N TRP A 108 12.76 -10.54 5.58
CA TRP A 108 11.44 -10.99 5.14
C TRP A 108 10.81 -11.90 6.19
#